data_AF-A0A0F9QH06-F1
#
_entry.id   AF-A0A0F9QH06-F1
#
_cell.length_a   1.000
_cell.length_b   1.000
_cell.length_c   1.000
_cell.angle_alpha   90.00
_cell.angle_beta   90.00
_cell.angle_gamma   90.00
#
_symmetry.space_group_name_H-M   'P 1'
#
loop_
_entity.id
_entity.type
_entity.pdbx_description
1 polymer ?
#
loop_
_entity_poly.entity_id
_entity_poly.type
_entity_poly.pdbx_seq_one_letter_code
_entity_poly.pdbx_strand_id
1 'polypeptide(L)'
;MKKPKSGIAFHCHHDVLAEYVYDYEERVEFIKDSKPETERKLRLKLFKLIPQDRLPQKAWDAYGKAWDACGKAWDAYDKARGAYDKARDACGKTNHKALEKLHKELCPDCPWDGHTIFN
;
A
#
# COMPACT_ATOMS: atom_id res chain seq x y z
N MET A 1 3.23 32.43 -5.76
CA MET A 1 2.61 31.30 -5.02
C MET A 1 3.50 30.08 -5.17
N LYS A 2 3.74 29.34 -4.08
CA LYS A 2 4.49 28.08 -4.13
C LYS A 2 3.61 27.04 -4.86
N LYS A 3 4.19 26.26 -5.77
CA LYS A 3 3.46 25.19 -6.47
C LYS A 3 3.04 24.13 -5.43
N PRO A 4 1.80 23.63 -5.46
CA PRO A 4 1.37 22.61 -4.50
C PRO A 4 2.18 21.32 -4.69
N LYS A 5 2.47 20.64 -3.58
CA LYS A 5 3.21 19.36 -3.58
C LYS A 5 2.41 18.24 -4.25
N SER A 6 1.10 18.23 -4.04
CA SER A 6 0.18 17.20 -4.49
C SER A 6 -1.05 17.79 -5.19
N GLY A 7 -1.78 16.94 -5.90
CA GLY A 7 -3.03 17.31 -6.57
C GLY A 7 -3.33 16.46 -7.80
N ILE A 8 -4.43 16.76 -8.47
CA ILE A 8 -4.73 16.13 -9.75
C ILE A 8 -3.77 16.66 -10.81
N ALA A 9 -3.13 15.78 -11.55
CA ALA A 9 -2.24 16.13 -12.66
C ALA A 9 -2.66 15.41 -13.94
N PHE A 10 -2.48 16.09 -15.07
CA PHE A 10 -2.59 15.45 -16.38
C PHE A 10 -1.43 14.49 -16.60
N HIS A 11 -1.70 13.35 -17.22
CA HIS A 11 -0.69 12.42 -17.75
C HIS A 11 0.41 12.03 -16.75
N CYS A 12 0.06 11.78 -15.49
CA CYS A 12 0.98 11.15 -14.56
C CYS A 12 1.36 9.75 -15.07
N HIS A 13 0.37 8.95 -15.49
CA HIS A 13 0.52 7.77 -16.36
C HIS A 13 0.14 8.08 -17.82
N HIS A 14 0.67 7.31 -18.78
CA HIS A 14 0.52 7.61 -20.22
C HIS A 14 -0.86 7.22 -20.78
N ASP A 15 -1.58 6.38 -20.06
CA ASP A 15 -2.89 5.79 -20.37
C ASP A 15 -4.02 6.43 -19.55
N VAL A 16 -3.68 7.36 -18.67
CA VAL A 16 -4.62 8.05 -17.79
C VAL A 16 -4.58 9.55 -18.09
N LEU A 17 -5.75 10.14 -18.39
CA LEU A 17 -5.83 11.56 -18.69
C LEU A 17 -5.46 12.40 -17.46
N ALA A 18 -6.08 12.12 -16.32
CA ALA A 18 -5.84 12.86 -15.08
C ALA A 18 -5.98 11.94 -13.86
N GLU A 19 -5.08 12.10 -12.89
CA GLU A 19 -5.08 11.33 -11.64
C GLU A 19 -4.39 12.12 -10.53
N TYR A 20 -4.55 11.67 -9.29
CA TYR A 20 -3.90 12.30 -8.14
C TYR A 20 -2.43 11.93 -8.04
N VAL A 21 -1.60 12.93 -7.78
CA VAL A 21 -0.17 12.78 -7.51
C VAL A 21 0.12 13.25 -6.09
N TYR A 22 0.76 12.39 -5.30
CA TYR A 22 1.14 12.68 -3.91
C TYR A 22 2.36 13.60 -3.80
N ASP A 23 3.29 13.48 -4.74
CA ASP A 23 4.49 14.30 -4.81
C ASP A 23 4.85 14.58 -6.27
N TYR A 24 4.60 15.82 -6.69
CA TYR A 24 4.84 16.26 -8.05
C TYR A 24 6.33 16.28 -8.39
N GLU A 25 7.19 16.69 -7.46
CA GLU A 25 8.62 16.79 -7.69
C GLU A 25 9.24 15.39 -7.75
N GLU A 26 8.86 14.49 -6.84
CA GLU A 26 9.27 13.08 -6.90
C GLU A 26 8.88 12.44 -8.23
N ARG A 27 7.66 12.69 -8.73
CA ARG A 27 7.24 12.16 -10.02
C ARG A 27 8.03 12.75 -11.19
N VAL A 28 8.39 14.03 -11.13
CA VAL A 28 9.27 14.66 -12.13
C VAL A 28 10.64 13.98 -12.14
N GLU A 29 11.26 13.74 -10.98
CA GLU A 29 12.54 13.03 -10.90
C GLU A 29 12.43 11.59 -11.39
N PHE A 30 11.36 10.87 -11.00
CA PHE A 30 11.11 9.53 -11.52
C PHE A 30 10.97 9.49 -13.05
N ILE A 31 10.35 10.51 -13.67
CA ILE A 31 10.29 10.60 -15.13
C ILE A 31 11.69 10.77 -15.73
N LYS A 32 12.56 11.57 -15.13
CA LYS A 32 13.93 11.78 -15.60
C LYS A 32 14.79 10.53 -15.46
N ASP A 33 14.65 9.81 -14.35
CA ASP A 33 15.54 8.69 -14.03
C ASP A 33 15.09 7.38 -14.67
N SER A 34 13.79 7.08 -14.60
CA SER A 34 13.29 5.72 -14.84
C SER A 34 12.55 5.53 -16.17
N LYS A 35 12.15 6.60 -16.86
CA LYS A 35 11.41 6.47 -18.12
C LYS A 35 12.34 6.40 -19.34
N PRO A 36 11.91 5.76 -20.45
CA PRO A 36 12.68 5.73 -21.69
C PRO A 36 13.03 7.14 -22.15
N GLU A 37 14.28 7.37 -22.55
CA GLU A 37 14.81 8.70 -22.88
C GLU A 37 13.98 9.43 -23.95
N THR A 38 13.51 8.67 -24.94
CA THR A 38 12.63 9.15 -26.03
C THR A 38 11.28 9.66 -25.54
N GLU A 39 10.80 9.22 -24.37
CA GLU A 39 9.52 9.64 -23.79
C GLU A 39 9.64 10.82 -22.83
N ARG A 40 10.80 11.03 -22.20
CA ARG A 40 10.98 11.97 -21.07
C ARG A 40 10.53 13.39 -21.43
N LYS A 41 10.95 13.89 -22.59
CA LYS A 41 10.62 15.24 -23.06
C LYS A 41 9.10 15.43 -23.19
N LEU A 42 8.39 14.46 -23.75
CA LEU A 42 6.95 14.54 -23.93
C LEU A 42 6.24 14.40 -22.58
N ARG A 43 6.64 13.42 -21.75
CA ARG A 43 6.08 13.21 -20.41
C ARG A 43 6.20 14.46 -19.55
N LEU A 44 7.38 15.07 -19.44
CA LEU A 44 7.58 16.30 -18.66
C LEU A 44 6.80 17.49 -19.22
N LYS A 45 6.60 17.56 -20.54
CA LYS A 45 5.79 18.61 -21.18
C LYS A 45 4.31 18.47 -20.84
N LEU A 46 3.79 17.24 -20.79
CA LEU A 46 2.37 16.96 -20.58
C LEU A 46 2.01 16.84 -19.09
N PHE A 47 2.95 16.39 -18.25
CA PHE A 47 2.77 16.19 -16.83
C PHE A 47 2.62 17.50 -16.06
N LYS A 48 1.36 17.89 -15.79
CA LYS A 48 1.03 19.19 -15.19
C LYS A 48 -0.04 19.04 -14.13
N LEU A 49 0.22 19.60 -12.95
CA LEU A 49 -0.81 19.83 -11.94
C LEU A 49 -1.91 20.72 -12.51
N ILE A 50 -3.15 20.31 -12.28
CA ILE A 50 -4.35 21.07 -12.60
C ILE A 50 -4.60 22.02 -11.43
N PRO A 51 -4.67 23.34 -11.66
CA PRO A 51 -5.08 24.27 -10.61
C PRO A 51 -6.44 23.89 -10.03
N GLN A 52 -6.57 23.96 -8.71
CA GLN A 52 -7.77 23.49 -8.01
C GLN A 52 -9.04 24.24 -8.44
N ASP A 53 -8.92 25.54 -8.70
CA ASP A 53 -9.98 26.42 -9.21
C ASP A 53 -10.40 26.09 -10.65
N ARG A 54 -9.63 25.27 -11.36
CA ARG A 54 -9.92 24.80 -12.73
C ARG A 54 -10.38 23.35 -12.78
N LEU A 55 -10.42 22.65 -11.65
CA LEU A 55 -10.99 21.31 -11.59
C LEU A 55 -12.52 21.38 -11.61
N PRO A 56 -13.20 20.50 -12.35
CA PRO A 56 -14.64 20.34 -12.19
C PRO A 56 -14.97 19.98 -10.74
N GLN A 57 -15.73 20.82 -10.03
CA GLN A 57 -16.03 20.63 -8.60
C GLN A 57 -16.52 19.21 -8.28
N LYS A 58 -17.40 18.66 -9.13
CA LYS A 58 -17.92 17.29 -9.00
C LYS A 58 -16.81 16.23 -9.00
N ALA A 59 -15.75 16.41 -9.78
CA ALA A 59 -14.63 15.47 -9.84
C ALA A 59 -13.78 15.54 -8.57
N TRP A 60 -13.56 16.74 -8.03
CA TRP A 60 -12.84 16.92 -6.77
C TRP A 60 -13.61 16.34 -5.58
N ASP A 61 -14.92 16.59 -5.50
CA ASP A 61 -15.77 16.04 -4.44
C ASP A 61 -15.83 14.50 -4.49
N ALA A 62 -15.93 13.92 -5.69
CA ALA A 62 -15.92 12.47 -5.88
C ALA A 62 -14.59 11.85 -5.45
N TYR A 63 -13.46 12.50 -5.82
CA TYR A 63 -12.14 12.07 -5.38
C TYR A 63 -12.00 12.12 -3.85
N GLY A 64 -12.41 13.22 -3.23
CA GLY A 64 -12.40 13.37 -1.76
C GLY A 64 -13.20 12.28 -1.06
N LYS A 65 -14.40 11.97 -1.54
CA LYS A 65 -15.23 10.88 -0.99
C LYS A 65 -14.56 9.50 -1.13
N ALA A 66 -13.94 9.23 -2.28
CA ALA A 66 -13.24 7.97 -2.50
C ALA A 66 -12.01 7.83 -1.59
N TRP A 67 -11.29 8.94 -1.38
CA TRP A 67 -10.15 9.01 -0.45
C TRP A 67 -10.56 8.70 0.99
N ASP A 68 -11.62 9.36 1.47
CA ASP A 68 -12.15 9.13 2.83
C ASP A 68 -12.63 7.68 3.02
N ALA A 69 -13.25 7.10 1.98
CA ALA A 69 -13.68 5.70 2.01
C ALA A 69 -12.48 4.74 2.10
N CYS A 70 -11.41 4.99 1.34
CA CYS A 70 -10.18 4.21 1.41
C CYS A 70 -9.52 4.31 2.79
N GLY A 71 -9.48 5.50 3.39
CA GLY A 71 -8.97 5.68 4.75
C GLY A 71 -9.74 4.84 5.78
N LYS A 72 -11.07 4.87 5.73
CA LYS A 72 -11.92 4.04 6.60
C LYS A 72 -11.71 2.53 6.40
N ALA A 73 -11.47 2.10 5.17
CA ALA A 73 -11.20 0.69 4.86
C ALA A 73 -9.86 0.24 5.45
N TRP A 74 -8.83 1.07 5.39
CA TRP A 74 -7.53 0.80 6.02
C TRP A 74 -7.64 0.71 7.54
N ASP A 75 -8.35 1.64 8.18
CA ASP A 75 -8.59 1.60 9.64
C ASP A 75 -9.30 0.30 10.06
N ALA A 76 -10.25 -0.18 9.25
CA ALA A 76 -10.95 -1.43 9.49
C ALA A 76 -10.02 -2.65 9.33
N TYR A 77 -9.18 -2.64 8.30
CA TYR A 77 -8.17 -3.68 8.07
C TYR A 77 -7.18 -3.78 9.23
N ASP A 78 -6.64 -2.66 9.71
CA ASP A 78 -5.68 -2.65 10.80
C ASP A 78 -6.29 -3.18 12.11
N LYS A 79 -7.55 -2.84 12.39
CA LYS A 79 -8.30 -3.41 13.52
C LYS A 79 -8.48 -4.93 13.38
N ALA A 80 -8.85 -5.41 12.19
CA ALA A 80 -9.02 -6.83 11.92
C ALA A 80 -7.68 -7.59 12.08
N ARG A 81 -6.59 -7.02 11.56
CA ARG A 81 -5.24 -7.57 11.70
C ARG A 81 -4.82 -7.66 13.17
N GLY A 82 -5.05 -6.60 13.94
CA GLY A 82 -4.76 -6.61 15.38
C GLY A 82 -5.58 -7.64 16.16
N ALA A 83 -6.84 -7.87 15.78
CA ALA A 83 -7.66 -8.94 16.36
C ALA A 83 -7.14 -10.34 16.00
N TYR A 84 -6.74 -10.55 14.74
CA TYR A 84 -6.13 -11.79 14.28
C TYR A 84 -4.82 -12.09 15.03
N ASP A 85 -3.91 -11.12 15.17
CA ASP A 85 -2.65 -11.33 15.87
C ASP A 85 -2.88 -11.71 17.34
N LYS A 86 -3.84 -11.06 18.01
CA LYS A 86 -4.24 -11.43 19.38
C LYS A 86 -4.79 -12.87 19.47
N ALA A 87 -5.63 -13.27 18.51
CA ALA A 87 -6.19 -14.61 18.47
C ALA A 87 -5.10 -15.67 18.20
N ARG A 88 -4.16 -15.38 17.28
CA ARG A 88 -3.00 -16.22 17.01
C ARG A 88 -2.14 -16.40 18.25
N ASP A 89 -1.80 -15.30 18.91
CA ASP A 89 -0.93 -15.32 20.10
C ASP A 89 -1.61 -16.04 21.27
N ALA A 90 -2.92 -15.86 21.45
CA ALA A 90 -3.70 -16.63 22.40
C ALA A 90 -3.68 -18.13 22.05
N CYS A 91 -3.98 -18.51 20.81
CA CYS A 91 -3.98 -19.91 20.39
C CYS A 91 -2.61 -20.57 20.59
N GLY A 92 -1.52 -19.91 20.16
CA GLY A 92 -0.16 -20.41 20.30
C GLY A 92 0.26 -20.61 21.76
N LYS A 93 -0.05 -19.66 22.64
CA LYS A 93 0.29 -19.75 24.07
C LYS A 93 -0.57 -20.77 24.82
N THR A 94 -1.87 -20.81 24.55
CA THR A 94 -2.81 -21.65 25.30
C THR A 94 -2.65 -23.12 24.98
N ASN A 95 -2.27 -23.44 23.74
CA ASN A 95 -2.19 -24.83 23.29
C ASN A 95 -0.78 -25.41 23.28
N HIS A 96 0.26 -24.65 23.62
CA HIS A 96 1.64 -25.10 23.49
C HIS A 96 1.91 -26.43 24.21
N LYS A 97 1.56 -26.54 25.50
CA LYS A 97 1.75 -27.78 26.28
C LYS A 97 0.90 -28.96 25.78
N ALA A 98 -0.32 -28.68 25.34
CA ALA A 98 -1.22 -29.72 24.82
C ALA A 98 -0.71 -30.24 23.46
N LEU A 99 -0.22 -29.35 22.60
CA LEU A 99 0.37 -29.67 21.30
C LEU A 99 1.72 -30.37 21.45
N GLU A 100 2.56 -29.98 22.41
CA GLU A 100 3.80 -30.70 22.71
C GLU A 100 3.52 -32.13 23.17
N LYS A 101 2.52 -32.33 24.03
CA LYS A 101 2.10 -33.66 24.46
C LYS A 101 1.59 -34.48 23.28
N LEU A 102 0.69 -33.92 22.49
CA LEU A 102 0.15 -34.59 21.29
C LEU A 102 1.23 -34.89 20.26
N HIS A 103 2.21 -34.00 20.07
CA HIS A 103 3.34 -34.20 19.17
C HIS A 103 4.22 -35.37 19.62
N LYS A 104 4.48 -35.53 20.91
CA LYS A 104 5.20 -36.70 21.44
C LYS A 104 4.43 -38.01 21.25
N GLU A 105 3.10 -37.98 21.33
CA GLU A 105 2.25 -39.15 21.09
C GLU A 105 2.20 -39.55 19.61
N LEU A 106 2.11 -38.56 18.71
CA LEU A 106 1.96 -38.80 17.27
C LEU A 106 3.30 -38.96 16.53
N CYS A 107 4.39 -38.36 17.05
CA CYS A 107 5.70 -38.32 16.42
C CYS A 107 6.82 -38.69 17.43
N PRO A 108 6.89 -39.95 17.90
CA PRO A 108 7.82 -40.37 18.95
C PRO A 108 9.31 -40.21 18.59
N ASP A 109 9.68 -40.33 17.31
CA ASP A 109 11.07 -40.23 16.81
C ASP A 109 11.34 -38.91 16.07
N CYS A 110 10.60 -37.85 16.39
CA CYS A 110 10.71 -36.58 15.68
C CYS A 110 12.08 -35.91 15.91
N PRO A 111 12.83 -35.54 14.84
CA PRO A 111 14.13 -34.87 14.96
C PRO A 111 14.02 -33.36 15.27
N TRP A 112 12.80 -32.85 15.51
CA TRP A 112 12.57 -31.42 15.75
C TRP A 112 13.29 -30.92 17.01
N ASP A 113 14.14 -29.90 16.87
CA ASP A 113 14.89 -29.29 17.97
C ASP A 113 14.28 -28.01 18.55
N GLY A 114 13.06 -27.67 18.14
CA GLY A 114 12.42 -26.40 18.46
C GLY A 114 12.63 -25.32 17.39
N HIS A 115 13.51 -25.54 16.41
CA HIS A 115 13.77 -24.63 15.30
C HIS A 115 13.57 -25.30 13.93
N THR A 116 14.04 -26.54 13.76
CA THR A 116 14.01 -27.28 12.48
C THR A 116 13.86 -28.78 12.68
N ILE A 117 13.36 -29.49 11.66
CA ILE A 117 13.25 -30.96 11.62
C ILE A 117 14.38 -31.61 10.81
N PHE A 118 15.32 -30.84 10.29
CA PHE A 118 16.32 -31.30 9.31
C PHE A 118 17.71 -31.51 9.93
N ASN A 119 17.75 -31.99 11.18
CA ASN A 119 18.99 -32.39 11.83
C ASN A 119 19.57 -33.67 11.21
#